data_AF-A0A7V5P0X2-F1
#
_entry.id   AF-A0A7V5P0X2-F1
#
_cell.length_a   1.000
_cell.length_b   1.000
_cell.length_c   1.000
_cell.angle_alpha   90.00
_cell.angle_beta   90.00
_cell.angle_gamma   90.00
#
_symmetry.space_group_name_H-M   'P 1'
#
loop_
_entity.id
_entity.type
_entity.pdbx_description
1 polymer ?
#
loop_
_entity_poly.entity_id
_entity_poly.type
_entity_poly.pdbx_seq_one_letter_code
_entity_poly.pdbx_strand_id
1 'polypeptide(L)'
;MPCLRCHPSRQVEGKILKKKPETLKLEPEKLMELHYLAGVFDEYIKEEREKFKKIRAKLKRVFLKKAKCGQKVLFFPRDNIPDSCEILGSEVWRLKVGNGPLNPQHLTLFGGGEIVGAIPQGLPSFSKPLMDLQLAQKLLSAALIISLLGYMEAISIAKALAARTGQKLDANQELIGQGLANIAGSFFQSYPVSGSFSRSAVNYQAGAVSALSSVFTGLCVVATLLYFTPFLYYLPQAVLAAVVMNAVLGLLHVKEVARILKVFFPDGVICIITFLVTLYTAPHLDKGIILGVLLSIAVFFYHKMRP
;
A
#
# COMPACT_ATOMS: atom_id res chain seq x y z
N MET A 1 -38.43 -16.60 11.76
CA MET A 1 -37.43 -16.35 12.82
C MET A 1 -36.67 -15.07 12.50
N PRO A 2 -36.94 -13.95 13.19
CA PRO A 2 -36.36 -12.65 12.87
C PRO A 2 -35.02 -12.40 13.57
N CYS A 3 -34.18 -11.61 12.92
CA CYS A 3 -32.82 -11.26 13.28
C CYS A 3 -32.78 -10.30 14.49
N LEU A 4 -32.52 -10.82 15.70
CA LEU A 4 -32.25 -10.03 16.90
C LEU A 4 -30.79 -9.53 16.90
N ARG A 5 -30.50 -8.49 16.09
CA ARG A 5 -29.41 -7.48 16.29
C ARG A 5 -29.26 -6.49 15.13
N CYS A 6 -30.37 -6.08 14.51
CA CYS A 6 -30.37 -4.83 13.74
C CYS A 6 -30.59 -3.67 14.72
N HIS A 7 -29.54 -2.92 15.03
CA HIS A 7 -29.72 -1.60 15.62
C HIS A 7 -30.34 -0.69 14.55
N PRO A 8 -31.51 -0.07 14.79
CA PRO A 8 -32.12 0.82 13.82
C PRO A 8 -31.32 2.12 13.78
N SER A 9 -30.67 2.40 12.65
CA SER A 9 -30.19 3.72 12.31
C SER A 9 -31.40 4.66 12.25
N ARG A 10 -31.62 5.39 13.33
CA ARG A 10 -32.62 6.44 13.45
C ARG A 10 -32.28 7.52 12.42
N GLN A 11 -32.91 7.49 11.25
CA GLN A 11 -32.97 8.65 10.35
C GLN A 11 -33.81 9.70 11.05
N VAL A 12 -33.15 10.65 11.71
CA VAL A 12 -33.79 11.88 12.15
C VAL A 12 -33.74 12.83 10.95
N GLU A 13 -34.86 12.98 10.25
CA GLU A 13 -35.07 14.07 9.29
C GLU A 13 -35.08 15.41 10.06
N GLY A 14 -33.89 15.91 10.40
CA GLY A 14 -33.70 17.26 10.89
C GLY A 14 -33.65 18.21 9.72
N LYS A 15 -34.69 19.03 9.53
CA LYS A 15 -34.67 20.22 8.66
C LYS A 15 -33.34 20.96 8.85
N ILE A 16 -32.52 21.03 7.81
CA ILE A 16 -31.33 21.88 7.77
C ILE A 16 -31.84 23.33 7.79
N LEU A 17 -31.94 23.92 8.99
CA LEU A 17 -32.07 25.35 9.14
C LEU A 17 -30.84 25.99 8.50
N LYS A 18 -31.03 26.59 7.32
CA LYS A 18 -30.10 27.54 6.69
C LYS A 18 -29.95 28.76 7.60
N LYS A 19 -29.27 28.62 8.75
CA LYS A 19 -28.73 29.74 9.50
C LYS A 19 -27.29 29.93 9.06
N LYS A 20 -27.00 31.13 8.56
CA LYS A 20 -25.65 31.69 8.36
C LYS A 20 -24.76 31.25 9.53
N PRO A 21 -23.51 30.78 9.33
CA PRO A 21 -22.66 30.42 10.45
C PRO A 21 -22.40 31.71 11.25
N GLU A 22 -23.14 31.89 12.34
CA GLU A 22 -22.72 32.76 13.43
C GLU A 22 -21.32 32.30 13.78
N THR A 23 -20.35 33.18 13.55
CA THR A 23 -18.98 33.04 14.04
C THR A 23 -19.08 32.61 15.48
N LEU A 24 -18.81 31.32 15.75
CA LEU A 24 -18.78 30.79 17.09
C LEU A 24 -17.64 31.55 17.78
N LYS A 25 -17.99 32.62 18.51
CA LYS A 25 -17.07 33.38 19.36
C LYS A 25 -16.69 32.46 20.53
N LEU A 26 -15.93 31.41 20.25
CA LEU A 26 -15.19 30.72 21.29
C LEU A 26 -14.13 31.70 21.76
N GLU A 27 -14.15 32.01 23.05
CA GLU A 27 -13.04 32.70 23.68
C GLU A 27 -11.74 31.93 23.40
N PRO A 28 -10.63 32.61 23.08
CA PRO A 28 -9.36 31.97 22.74
C PRO A 28 -8.86 31.02 23.83
N GLU A 29 -9.23 31.26 25.09
CA GLU A 29 -8.96 30.39 26.24
C GLU A 29 -9.64 29.02 26.12
N LYS A 30 -10.95 28.98 25.78
CA LYS A 30 -11.68 27.72 25.56
C LYS A 30 -11.16 26.95 24.35
N LEU A 31 -10.70 27.66 23.32
CA LEU A 31 -10.13 27.05 22.12
C LEU A 31 -8.76 26.42 22.41
N MET A 32 -7.94 27.07 23.24
CA MET A 32 -6.71 26.48 23.77
C MET A 32 -6.97 25.28 24.68
N GLU A 33 -7.98 25.35 25.56
CA GLU A 33 -8.36 24.24 26.44
C GLU A 33 -8.85 23.02 25.65
N LEU A 34 -9.69 23.22 24.63
CA LEU A 34 -10.14 22.17 23.72
C LEU A 34 -8.98 21.57 22.92
N HIS A 35 -8.04 22.39 22.45
CA HIS A 35 -6.87 21.91 21.73
C HIS A 35 -5.92 21.11 22.64
N TYR A 36 -5.73 21.57 23.88
CA TYR A 36 -4.96 20.86 24.90
C TYR A 36 -5.60 19.50 25.21
N LEU A 37 -6.92 19.47 25.47
CA LEU A 37 -7.65 18.23 25.71
C LEU A 37 -7.57 17.27 24.53
N ALA A 38 -7.71 17.77 23.30
CA ALA A 38 -7.54 16.95 22.09
C ALA A 38 -6.13 16.34 22.01
N GLY A 39 -5.07 17.11 22.29
CA GLY A 39 -3.70 16.61 22.34
C GLY A 39 -3.47 15.56 23.43
N VAL A 40 -4.06 15.74 24.61
CA VAL A 40 -4.01 14.76 25.71
C VAL A 40 -4.71 13.46 25.29
N PHE A 41 -5.89 13.55 24.66
CA PHE A 41 -6.60 12.39 24.16
C PHE A 41 -5.84 11.66 23.05
N ASP A 42 -5.18 12.40 22.13
CA ASP A 42 -4.36 11.80 21.08
C ASP A 42 -3.19 11.00 21.66
N GLU A 43 -2.51 11.52 22.69
CA GLU A 43 -1.42 10.80 23.35
C GLU A 43 -1.94 9.58 24.13
N TYR A 44 -3.11 9.67 24.78
CA TYR A 44 -3.75 8.54 25.44
C TYR A 44 -4.16 7.44 24.44
N ILE A 45 -4.72 7.81 23.28
CA ILE A 45 -5.04 6.89 22.19
C ILE A 45 -3.78 6.20 21.67
N LYS A 46 -2.69 6.94 21.53
CA LYS A 46 -1.40 6.42 21.06
C LYS A 46 -0.82 5.42 22.07
N GLU A 47 -0.88 5.71 23.36
CA GLU A 47 -0.45 4.79 24.42
C GLU A 47 -1.28 3.49 24.44
N GLU A 48 -2.60 3.61 24.40
CA GLU A 48 -3.51 2.45 24.33
C GLU A 48 -3.31 1.63 23.05
N ARG A 49 -3.05 2.29 21.91
CA ARG A 49 -2.68 1.59 20.66
C ARG A 49 -1.39 0.79 20.82
N GLU A 50 -0.38 1.31 21.51
CA GLU A 50 0.87 0.58 21.78
C GLU A 50 0.65 -0.62 22.72
N LYS A 51 -0.13 -0.45 23.79
CA LYS A 51 -0.53 -1.59 24.66
C LYS A 51 -1.27 -2.65 23.86
N PHE A 52 -2.21 -2.23 23.02
CA PHE A 52 -2.98 -3.11 22.17
C PHE A 52 -2.10 -3.85 21.14
N LYS A 53 -1.12 -3.17 20.53
CA LYS A 53 -0.11 -3.81 19.67
C LYS A 53 0.68 -4.86 20.42
N LYS A 54 1.14 -4.58 21.65
CA LYS A 54 1.88 -5.53 22.49
C LYS A 54 1.03 -6.76 22.83
N ILE A 55 -0.22 -6.58 23.25
CA ILE A 55 -1.14 -7.69 23.57
C ILE A 55 -1.41 -8.52 22.31
N ARG A 56 -1.68 -7.89 21.16
CA ARG A 56 -1.85 -8.59 19.89
C ARG A 56 -0.60 -9.36 19.46
N ALA A 57 0.59 -8.81 19.67
CA ALA A 57 1.84 -9.49 19.38
C ALA A 57 2.01 -10.76 20.25
N LYS A 58 1.58 -10.71 21.52
CA LYS A 58 1.53 -11.90 22.38
C LYS A 58 0.53 -12.94 21.86
N LEU A 59 -0.70 -12.53 21.52
CA LEU A 59 -1.73 -13.42 20.96
C LEU A 59 -1.28 -14.11 19.66
N LYS A 60 -0.59 -13.40 18.77
CA LYS A 60 -0.06 -13.97 17.52
C LYS A 60 1.03 -15.02 17.72
N ARG A 61 1.69 -15.03 18.89
CA ARG A 61 2.76 -15.99 19.24
C ARG A 61 2.24 -17.24 19.95
N VAL A 62 0.94 -17.33 20.25
CA VAL A 62 0.35 -18.53 20.85
C VAL A 62 0.19 -19.59 19.76
N PHE A 63 0.96 -20.66 19.88
CA PHE A 63 0.84 -21.85 19.04
C PHE A 63 -0.09 -22.84 19.72
N LEU A 64 -1.09 -23.31 18.98
CA LEU A 64 -2.07 -24.27 19.45
C LEU A 64 -1.83 -25.63 18.80
N LYS A 65 -1.99 -26.70 19.58
CA LYS A 65 -2.08 -28.07 19.09
C LYS A 65 -3.49 -28.60 19.31
N LYS A 66 -3.92 -29.44 18.38
CA LYS A 66 -5.19 -30.17 18.48
C LYS A 66 -4.95 -31.39 19.36
N ALA A 67 -5.74 -31.57 20.41
CA ALA A 67 -5.70 -32.76 21.26
C ALA A 67 -7.11 -33.29 21.48
N LYS A 68 -7.23 -34.61 21.61
CA LYS A 68 -8.47 -35.31 21.95
C LYS A 68 -8.43 -35.69 23.41
N CYS A 69 -9.35 -35.13 24.19
CA CYS A 69 -9.56 -35.48 25.58
C CYS A 69 -10.91 -36.22 25.65
N GLY A 70 -10.88 -37.55 25.78
CA GLY A 70 -12.08 -38.39 25.72
C GLY A 70 -12.79 -38.30 24.36
N GLN A 71 -14.05 -37.83 24.34
CA GLN A 71 -14.85 -37.68 23.10
C GLN A 71 -14.75 -36.29 22.45
N LYS A 72 -14.14 -35.29 23.12
CA LYS A 72 -14.07 -33.91 22.61
C LYS A 72 -12.68 -33.60 22.07
N VAL A 73 -12.66 -32.88 20.94
CA VAL A 73 -11.44 -32.37 20.30
C VAL A 73 -11.30 -30.90 20.70
N LEU A 74 -10.21 -30.57 21.38
CA LEU A 74 -9.94 -29.24 21.91
C LEU A 74 -8.57 -28.75 21.43
N PHE A 75 -8.40 -27.42 21.40
CA PHE A 75 -7.13 -26.78 21.05
C PHE A 75 -6.46 -26.27 22.32
N PHE A 76 -5.22 -26.70 22.54
CA PHE A 76 -4.43 -26.30 23.71
C PHE A 76 -3.17 -25.53 23.28
N PRO A 77 -2.70 -24.54 24.07
CA PRO A 77 -1.37 -23.98 23.90
C PRO A 77 -0.32 -25.09 23.91
N ARG A 78 0.68 -24.99 23.04
CA ARG A 78 1.74 -26.00 22.89
C ARG A 78 2.40 -26.39 24.22
N ASP A 79 2.48 -25.46 25.16
CA ASP A 79 3.18 -25.62 26.44
C ASP A 79 2.25 -26.11 27.58
N ASN A 80 0.95 -26.28 27.33
CA ASN A 80 -0.02 -26.63 28.37
C ASN A 80 -1.08 -27.61 27.84
N ILE A 81 -0.63 -28.82 27.52
CA ILE A 81 -1.48 -29.93 27.10
C ILE A 81 -1.61 -30.88 28.30
N PRO A 82 -2.82 -31.18 28.80
CA PRO A 82 -3.00 -32.14 29.89
C PRO A 82 -2.55 -33.55 29.48
N ASP A 83 -1.92 -34.28 30.39
CA ASP A 83 -1.45 -35.67 30.17
C ASP A 83 -2.59 -36.65 29.84
N SER A 84 -3.84 -36.27 30.13
CA SER A 84 -5.05 -37.06 29.82
C SER A 84 -5.52 -36.95 28.37
N CYS A 85 -4.83 -36.20 27.51
CA CYS A 85 -5.25 -35.88 26.15
C CYS A 85 -4.23 -36.37 25.11
N GLU A 86 -4.71 -37.05 24.08
CA GLU A 86 -3.87 -37.53 22.97
C GLU A 86 -3.76 -36.46 21.89
N ILE A 87 -2.54 -36.16 21.44
CA ILE A 87 -2.30 -35.13 20.41
C ILE A 87 -2.75 -35.66 19.05
N LEU A 88 -3.61 -34.91 18.37
CA LEU A 88 -4.08 -35.23 17.01
C LEU A 88 -3.25 -34.47 15.97
N GLY A 89 -2.36 -35.19 15.28
CA GLY A 89 -1.57 -34.67 14.15
C GLY A 89 -0.36 -33.83 14.54
N SER A 90 0.47 -33.50 13.55
CA SER A 90 1.68 -32.68 13.70
C SER A 90 1.47 -31.19 13.42
N GLU A 91 0.27 -30.81 12.96
CA GLU A 91 -0.04 -29.45 12.52
C GLU A 91 -0.05 -28.45 13.68
N VAL A 92 0.61 -27.31 13.47
CA VAL A 92 0.61 -26.19 14.41
C VAL A 92 -0.42 -25.16 13.97
N TRP A 93 -1.38 -24.91 14.85
CA TRP A 93 -2.47 -23.98 14.62
C TRP A 93 -2.16 -22.63 15.26
N ARG A 94 -2.61 -21.54 14.63
CA ARG A 94 -2.45 -20.17 15.12
C ARG A 94 -3.81 -19.47 15.12
N LEU A 95 -3.99 -18.54 16.05
CA LEU A 95 -5.17 -17.68 16.05
C LEU A 95 -5.05 -16.60 14.98
N LYS A 96 -6.05 -16.46 14.11
CA LYS A 96 -6.11 -15.35 13.16
C LYS A 96 -6.48 -14.07 13.90
N VAL A 97 -5.49 -13.22 14.12
CA VAL A 97 -5.66 -11.92 14.79
C VAL A 97 -5.60 -10.80 13.75
N GLY A 98 -6.78 -10.36 13.30
CA GLY A 98 -6.93 -9.22 12.40
C GLY A 98 -6.83 -7.86 13.09
N ASN A 99 -7.13 -6.79 12.35
CA ASN A 99 -7.12 -5.42 12.87
C ASN A 99 -8.39 -5.03 13.65
N GLY A 100 -9.46 -5.83 13.58
CA GLY A 100 -10.70 -5.63 14.33
C GLY A 100 -10.74 -6.33 15.71
N PRO A 101 -11.79 -6.10 16.51
CA PRO A 101 -12.03 -6.84 17.74
C PRO A 101 -12.28 -8.32 17.45
N LEU A 102 -11.77 -9.20 18.31
CA LEU A 102 -11.97 -10.64 18.19
C LEU A 102 -13.37 -10.99 18.72
N ASN A 103 -14.12 -11.79 17.97
CA ASN A 103 -15.38 -12.33 18.45
C ASN A 103 -15.11 -13.56 19.34
N PRO A 104 -15.43 -13.54 20.65
CA PRO A 104 -15.13 -14.65 21.55
C PRO A 104 -15.83 -15.96 21.16
N GLN A 105 -16.95 -15.87 20.44
CA GLN A 105 -17.78 -17.01 20.06
C GLN A 105 -17.32 -17.67 18.76
N HIS A 106 -16.56 -16.97 17.93
CA HIS A 106 -16.12 -17.47 16.63
C HIS A 106 -14.65 -17.10 16.39
N LEU A 107 -13.76 -17.89 17.01
CA LEU A 107 -12.32 -17.76 16.87
C LEU A 107 -11.84 -18.55 15.65
N THR A 108 -11.36 -17.86 14.63
CA THR A 108 -10.80 -18.50 13.43
C THR A 108 -9.35 -18.90 13.67
N LEU A 109 -9.06 -20.20 13.53
CA LEU A 109 -7.71 -20.77 13.59
C LEU A 109 -7.21 -21.06 12.18
N PHE A 110 -5.89 -20.97 11.96
CA PHE A 110 -5.25 -21.35 10.70
C PHE A 110 -3.98 -22.16 10.94
N GLY A 111 -3.74 -23.16 10.08
CA GLY A 111 -2.51 -23.95 9.98
C GLY A 111 -1.90 -23.76 8.59
N GLY A 112 -0.57 -23.79 8.48
CA GLY A 112 0.12 -23.73 7.18
C GLY A 112 0.49 -22.34 6.64
N GLY A 113 0.22 -21.25 7.38
CA GLY A 113 0.58 -19.87 7.00
C GLY A 113 -0.61 -19.02 6.54
N GLU A 114 -0.38 -17.73 6.29
CA GLU A 114 -1.44 -16.85 5.76
C GLU A 114 -1.59 -17.02 4.25
N ILE A 115 -2.83 -17.14 3.78
CA ILE A 115 -3.22 -17.20 2.36
C ILE A 115 -3.86 -15.87 1.93
N VAL A 116 -3.95 -15.64 0.62
CA VAL A 116 -4.62 -14.46 0.06
C VAL A 116 -6.11 -14.43 0.44
N GLY A 117 -6.78 -15.57 0.36
CA GLY A 117 -8.21 -15.70 0.71
C GLY A 117 -9.14 -15.20 -0.40
N ALA A 118 -10.35 -14.78 -0.02
CA ALA A 118 -11.37 -14.39 -0.98
C ALA A 118 -11.03 -13.05 -1.67
N ILE A 119 -10.87 -13.10 -2.98
CA ILE A 119 -10.70 -11.93 -3.85
C ILE A 119 -12.06 -11.67 -4.51
N PRO A 120 -12.56 -10.41 -4.56
CA PRO A 120 -13.81 -10.09 -5.23
C PRO A 120 -13.76 -10.53 -6.70
N GLN A 121 -14.78 -11.27 -7.12
CA GLN A 121 -14.91 -11.72 -8.51
C GLN A 121 -15.58 -10.64 -9.36
N GLY A 122 -15.27 -10.64 -10.65
CA GLY A 122 -15.86 -9.72 -11.61
C GLY A 122 -14.99 -8.51 -11.91
N LEU A 123 -15.51 -7.64 -12.77
CA LEU A 123 -14.85 -6.39 -13.14
C LEU A 123 -15.08 -5.32 -12.06
N PRO A 124 -14.11 -4.40 -11.85
CA PRO A 124 -14.32 -3.27 -10.97
C PRO A 124 -15.51 -2.45 -11.45
N SER A 125 -16.40 -2.08 -10.54
CA SER A 125 -17.56 -1.26 -10.85
C SER A 125 -17.12 0.17 -11.15
N PHE A 126 -17.81 0.79 -12.12
CA PHE A 126 -17.66 2.21 -12.39
C PHE A 126 -18.02 3.01 -11.14
N SER A 127 -17.08 3.81 -10.66
CA SER A 127 -17.22 4.67 -9.50
C SER A 127 -16.72 6.07 -9.84
N LYS A 128 -17.57 7.08 -9.67
CA LYS A 128 -17.13 8.46 -9.88
C LYS A 128 -16.16 8.88 -8.76
N PRO A 129 -14.99 9.45 -9.09
CA PRO A 129 -14.10 9.97 -8.07
C PRO A 129 -14.79 11.07 -7.27
N LEU A 130 -14.58 11.08 -5.96
CA LEU A 130 -15.13 12.08 -5.05
C LEU A 130 -14.49 13.44 -5.35
N MET A 131 -15.27 14.38 -5.88
CA MET A 131 -14.82 15.74 -6.17
C MET A 131 -15.02 16.63 -4.94
N ASP A 132 -14.14 16.48 -3.95
CA ASP A 132 -14.04 17.38 -2.80
C ASP A 132 -12.78 18.25 -2.93
N LEU A 133 -12.98 19.57 -3.05
CA LEU A 133 -11.89 20.53 -3.21
C LEU A 133 -10.95 20.55 -2.00
N GLN A 134 -11.46 20.35 -0.78
CA GLN A 134 -10.62 20.32 0.41
C GLN A 134 -9.72 19.08 0.42
N LEU A 135 -10.27 17.92 0.02
CA LEU A 135 -9.52 16.69 -0.12
C LEU A 135 -8.49 16.79 -1.26
N ALA A 136 -8.87 17.38 -2.39
CA ALA A 136 -7.98 17.62 -3.52
C ALA A 136 -6.78 18.48 -3.12
N GLN A 137 -6.99 19.56 -2.37
CA GLN A 137 -5.91 20.42 -1.85
C GLN A 137 -4.97 19.65 -0.90
N LYS A 138 -5.51 18.80 -0.03
CA LYS A 138 -4.71 17.96 0.88
C LYS A 138 -3.86 16.91 0.15
N LEU A 139 -4.35 16.39 -0.97
CA LEU A 139 -3.68 15.35 -1.76
C LEU A 139 -2.79 15.91 -2.87
N LEU A 140 -2.89 17.21 -3.19
CA LEU A 140 -2.23 17.83 -4.35
C LEU A 140 -0.72 17.61 -4.35
N SER A 141 -0.06 17.82 -3.20
CA SER A 141 1.39 17.63 -3.07
C SER A 141 1.80 16.18 -3.40
N ALA A 142 1.13 15.21 -2.77
CA ALA A 142 1.40 13.79 -3.03
C ALA A 142 1.09 13.39 -4.48
N ALA A 143 -0.01 13.91 -5.05
CA ALA A 143 -0.40 13.64 -6.43
C ALA A 143 0.63 14.19 -7.44
N LEU A 144 1.16 15.40 -7.21
CA LEU A 144 2.22 15.98 -8.05
C LEU A 144 3.51 15.14 -7.98
N ILE A 145 3.89 14.70 -6.79
CA ILE A 145 5.10 13.88 -6.62
C ILE A 145 4.93 12.52 -7.31
N ILE A 146 3.79 11.84 -7.09
CA ILE A 146 3.53 10.51 -7.67
C ILE A 146 3.41 10.60 -9.19
N SER A 147 2.74 11.63 -9.72
CA SER A 147 2.61 11.83 -11.17
C SER A 147 3.95 12.13 -11.83
N LEU A 148 4.76 13.03 -11.24
CA LEU A 148 6.10 13.32 -11.75
C LEU A 148 7.00 12.08 -11.70
N LEU A 149 7.00 11.36 -10.57
CA LEU A 149 7.80 10.15 -10.40
C LEU A 149 7.39 9.04 -11.38
N GLY A 150 6.08 8.82 -11.55
CA GLY A 150 5.55 7.85 -12.51
C GLY A 150 5.87 8.20 -13.97
N TYR A 151 5.80 9.50 -14.31
CA TYR A 151 6.22 9.95 -15.63
C TYR A 151 7.72 9.80 -15.85
N MET A 152 8.55 10.17 -14.86
CA MET A 152 10.01 10.00 -14.93
C MET A 152 10.41 8.53 -15.08
N GLU A 153 9.72 7.62 -14.39
CA GLU A 153 9.93 6.19 -14.53
C GLU A 153 9.59 5.72 -15.95
N ALA A 154 8.40 6.05 -16.45
CA ALA A 154 7.99 5.61 -17.78
C ALA A 154 8.83 6.19 -18.90
N ILE A 155 9.17 7.48 -18.87
CA ILE A 155 10.02 8.08 -19.90
C ILE A 155 11.44 7.49 -19.87
N SER A 156 11.95 7.13 -18.68
CA SER A 156 13.24 6.44 -18.54
C SER A 156 13.22 5.06 -19.20
N ILE A 157 12.16 4.28 -18.95
CA ILE A 157 11.95 2.98 -19.61
C ILE A 157 11.81 3.15 -21.12
N ALA A 158 10.98 4.10 -21.55
CA ALA A 158 10.70 4.33 -22.96
C ALA A 158 11.97 4.74 -23.73
N LYS A 159 12.81 5.62 -23.15
CA LYS A 159 14.11 5.98 -23.71
C LYS A 159 15.06 4.78 -23.79
N ALA A 160 15.13 3.97 -22.73
CA ALA A 160 15.97 2.78 -22.71
C ALA A 160 15.55 1.76 -23.79
N LEU A 161 14.25 1.62 -24.04
CA LEU A 161 13.73 0.73 -25.08
C LEU A 161 13.93 1.33 -26.48
N ALA A 162 13.63 2.61 -26.68
CA ALA A 162 13.85 3.32 -27.94
C ALA A 162 15.33 3.28 -28.38
N ALA A 163 16.27 3.37 -27.44
CA ALA A 163 17.70 3.22 -27.72
C ALA A 163 18.07 1.82 -28.24
N ARG A 164 17.29 0.78 -27.92
CA ARG A 164 17.50 -0.59 -28.40
C ARG A 164 16.73 -0.89 -29.69
N THR A 165 15.53 -0.32 -29.85
CA THR A 165 14.62 -0.61 -30.96
C THR A 165 14.75 0.38 -32.12
N GLY A 166 15.39 1.53 -31.91
CA GLY A 166 15.44 2.62 -32.89
C GLY A 166 14.09 3.32 -33.10
N GLN A 167 13.09 3.08 -32.24
CA GLN A 167 11.78 3.71 -32.35
C GLN A 167 11.84 5.20 -31.99
N LYS A 168 11.05 6.01 -32.70
CA LYS A 168 10.87 7.42 -32.36
C LYS A 168 10.04 7.53 -31.08
N LEU A 169 10.53 8.31 -30.12
CA LEU A 169 9.86 8.57 -28.85
C LEU A 169 9.43 10.03 -28.78
N ASP A 170 8.14 10.27 -28.56
CA ASP A 170 7.59 11.59 -28.24
C ASP A 170 7.22 11.62 -26.74
N ALA A 171 7.96 12.45 -25.99
CA ALA A 171 7.77 12.59 -24.55
C ALA A 171 6.41 13.22 -24.18
N ASN A 172 5.89 14.14 -25.01
CA ASN A 172 4.59 14.76 -24.77
C ASN A 172 3.47 13.75 -24.97
N GLN A 173 3.59 12.91 -26.00
CA GLN A 173 2.63 11.85 -26.26
C GLN A 173 2.58 10.83 -25.11
N GLU A 174 3.74 10.47 -24.56
CA GLU A 174 3.82 9.58 -23.39
C GLU A 174 3.16 10.21 -22.16
N LEU A 175 3.44 11.49 -21.89
CA LEU A 175 2.84 12.22 -20.76
C LEU A 175 1.31 12.27 -20.87
N ILE A 176 0.78 12.60 -22.06
CA ILE A 176 -0.66 12.63 -22.32
C ILE A 176 -1.26 11.22 -22.15
N GLY A 177 -0.60 10.19 -22.70
CA GLY A 177 -1.04 8.80 -22.59
C GLY A 177 -1.16 8.33 -21.13
N GLN A 178 -0.16 8.63 -20.31
CA GLN A 178 -0.20 8.33 -18.88
C GLN A 178 -1.28 9.10 -18.12
N GLY A 179 -1.46 10.39 -18.44
CA GLY A 179 -2.50 11.21 -17.85
C GLY A 179 -3.88 10.65 -18.14
N LEU A 180 -4.16 10.32 -19.41
CA LEU A 180 -5.43 9.71 -19.82
C LEU A 180 -5.64 8.34 -19.19
N ALA A 181 -4.60 7.49 -19.09
CA ALA A 181 -4.68 6.20 -18.44
C ALA A 181 -5.05 6.31 -16.96
N ASN A 182 -4.46 7.26 -16.23
CA ASN A 182 -4.75 7.51 -14.82
C ASN A 182 -6.14 8.14 -14.62
N ILE A 183 -6.56 9.06 -15.50
CA ILE A 183 -7.92 9.63 -15.47
C ILE A 183 -8.94 8.52 -15.68
N ALA A 184 -8.78 7.69 -16.73
CA ALA A 184 -9.66 6.55 -16.98
C ALA A 184 -9.67 5.58 -15.80
N GLY A 185 -8.49 5.22 -15.27
CA GLY A 185 -8.36 4.34 -14.11
C GLY A 185 -9.05 4.85 -12.85
N SER A 186 -9.11 6.17 -12.64
CA SER A 186 -9.79 6.76 -11.48
C SER A 186 -11.29 6.42 -11.42
N PHE A 187 -11.93 6.22 -12.58
CA PHE A 187 -13.34 5.79 -12.67
C PHE A 187 -13.56 4.30 -12.37
N PHE A 188 -12.49 3.50 -12.32
CA PHE A 188 -12.52 2.07 -12.03
C PHE A 188 -11.80 1.74 -10.73
N GLN A 189 -11.67 2.71 -9.82
CA GLN A 189 -11.05 2.52 -8.50
C GLN A 189 -9.59 2.06 -8.58
N SER A 190 -8.89 2.43 -9.66
CA SER A 190 -7.46 2.10 -9.85
C SER A 190 -6.57 2.96 -8.97
N TYR A 191 -5.45 2.39 -8.54
CA TYR A 191 -4.32 3.17 -8.04
C TYR A 191 -3.61 3.90 -9.19
N PRO A 192 -2.81 4.96 -8.89
CA PRO A 192 -1.95 5.57 -9.89
C PRO A 192 -1.05 4.53 -10.56
N VAL A 193 -1.03 4.53 -11.89
CA VAL A 193 -0.24 3.62 -12.72
C VAL A 193 0.87 4.36 -13.45
N SER A 194 1.96 3.63 -13.69
CA SER A 194 3.20 4.08 -14.34
C SER A 194 3.71 2.98 -15.29
N GLY A 195 4.81 3.26 -15.99
CA GLY A 195 5.59 2.24 -16.70
C GLY A 195 6.18 1.20 -15.75
N SER A 196 6.56 0.03 -16.26
CA SER A 196 7.18 -1.03 -15.46
C SER A 196 8.38 -1.63 -16.18
N PHE A 197 9.59 -1.43 -15.64
CA PHE A 197 10.83 -1.96 -16.21
C PHE A 197 10.74 -3.47 -16.45
N SER A 198 10.29 -4.22 -15.44
CA SER A 198 10.18 -5.69 -15.51
C SER A 198 9.20 -6.13 -16.61
N ARG A 199 8.00 -5.55 -16.67
CA ARG A 199 6.99 -5.94 -17.68
C ARG A 199 7.40 -5.54 -19.09
N SER A 200 7.95 -4.33 -19.28
CA SER A 200 8.43 -3.88 -20.59
C SER A 200 9.62 -4.70 -21.09
N ALA A 201 10.52 -5.10 -20.20
CA ALA A 201 11.67 -5.94 -20.56
C ALA A 201 11.22 -7.35 -20.99
N VAL A 202 10.29 -7.97 -20.25
CA VAL A 202 9.73 -9.28 -20.63
C VAL A 202 8.95 -9.19 -21.94
N ASN A 203 8.14 -8.15 -22.11
CA ASN A 203 7.38 -7.92 -23.34
C ASN A 203 8.30 -7.77 -24.56
N TYR A 204 9.40 -7.01 -24.41
CA TYR A 204 10.41 -6.87 -25.46
C TYR A 204 11.14 -8.18 -25.76
N GLN A 205 11.56 -8.92 -24.72
CA GLN A 205 12.23 -10.22 -24.88
C GLN A 205 11.33 -11.28 -25.50
N ALA A 206 10.01 -11.19 -25.29
CA ALA A 206 9.02 -12.04 -25.94
C ALA A 206 8.80 -11.70 -27.43
N GLY A 207 9.52 -10.72 -27.99
CA GLY A 207 9.43 -10.34 -29.39
C GLY A 207 8.27 -9.39 -29.72
N ALA A 208 7.72 -8.68 -28.74
CA ALA A 208 6.65 -7.73 -29.00
C ALA A 208 7.13 -6.55 -29.86
N VAL A 209 6.46 -6.34 -31.00
CA VAL A 209 6.79 -5.28 -31.97
C VAL A 209 5.80 -4.10 -31.96
N SER A 210 4.64 -4.26 -31.32
CA SER A 210 3.57 -3.25 -31.30
C SER A 210 2.90 -3.11 -29.93
N ALA A 211 2.23 -1.98 -29.72
CA ALA A 211 1.46 -1.70 -28.50
C ALA A 211 0.26 -2.64 -28.29
N LEU A 212 -0.15 -3.40 -29.32
CA LEU A 212 -1.20 -4.42 -29.17
C LEU A 212 -0.83 -5.48 -28.14
N SER A 213 0.45 -5.76 -27.91
CA SER A 213 0.87 -6.73 -26.87
C SER A 213 0.36 -6.33 -25.47
N SER A 214 0.36 -5.03 -25.16
CA SER A 214 -0.19 -4.52 -23.90
C SER A 214 -1.72 -4.70 -23.82
N VAL A 215 -2.42 -4.56 -24.96
CA VAL A 215 -3.87 -4.81 -25.04
C VAL A 215 -4.19 -6.28 -24.78
N PHE A 216 -3.46 -7.20 -25.41
CA PHE A 216 -3.61 -8.64 -25.14
C PHE A 216 -3.32 -8.99 -23.69
N THR A 217 -2.27 -8.40 -23.11
CA THR A 217 -1.96 -8.56 -21.68
C THR A 217 -3.13 -8.07 -20.80
N GLY A 218 -3.71 -6.92 -21.13
CA GLY A 218 -4.90 -6.39 -20.45
C GLY A 218 -6.11 -7.31 -20.54
N LEU A 219 -6.37 -7.88 -21.72
CA LEU A 219 -7.44 -8.88 -21.93
C LEU A 219 -7.21 -10.15 -21.11
N CYS A 220 -5.96 -10.62 -21.03
CA CYS A 220 -5.60 -11.75 -20.16
C CYS A 220 -5.87 -11.44 -18.67
N VAL A 221 -5.57 -10.22 -18.22
CA VAL A 221 -5.91 -9.78 -16.85
C VAL A 221 -7.42 -9.77 -16.64
N VAL A 222 -8.20 -9.25 -17.59
CA VAL A 222 -9.68 -9.28 -17.53
C VAL A 222 -10.20 -10.72 -17.47
N ALA A 223 -9.70 -11.63 -18.31
CA ALA A 223 -10.07 -13.04 -18.26
C ALA A 223 -9.70 -13.70 -16.92
N THR A 224 -8.55 -13.31 -16.35
CA THR A 224 -8.10 -13.78 -15.05
C THR A 224 -9.07 -13.36 -13.94
N LEU A 225 -9.52 -12.10 -13.94
CA LEU A 225 -10.46 -11.58 -12.95
C LEU A 225 -11.83 -12.27 -13.01
N LEU A 226 -12.28 -12.62 -14.22
CA LEU A 226 -13.58 -13.26 -14.45
C LEU A 226 -13.60 -14.75 -14.10
N TYR A 227 -12.55 -15.49 -14.47
CA TYR A 227 -12.57 -16.96 -14.40
C TYR A 227 -11.54 -17.56 -13.43
N PHE A 228 -10.38 -16.92 -13.26
CA PHE A 228 -9.24 -17.51 -12.58
C PHE A 228 -9.04 -17.03 -11.14
N THR A 229 -9.72 -15.98 -10.71
CA THR A 229 -9.71 -15.49 -9.32
C THR A 229 -9.92 -16.57 -8.25
N PRO A 230 -10.82 -17.56 -8.40
CA PRO A 230 -11.00 -18.64 -7.40
C PRO A 230 -9.75 -19.48 -7.17
N PHE A 231 -8.92 -19.69 -8.21
CA PHE A 231 -7.70 -20.48 -8.11
C PHE A 231 -6.63 -19.80 -7.24
N LEU A 232 -6.74 -18.49 -7.05
CA LEU A 232 -5.80 -17.72 -6.22
C LEU A 232 -6.12 -17.78 -4.72
N TYR A 233 -7.25 -18.40 -4.32
CA TYR A 233 -7.69 -18.45 -2.92
C TYR A 233 -6.64 -19.07 -1.99
N TYR A 234 -6.09 -20.21 -2.39
CA TYR A 234 -5.12 -20.98 -1.59
C TYR A 234 -3.67 -20.49 -1.75
N LEU A 235 -3.45 -19.39 -2.48
CA LEU A 235 -2.11 -18.87 -2.70
C LEU A 235 -1.49 -18.40 -1.37
N PRO A 236 -0.35 -18.97 -0.93
CA PRO A 236 0.32 -18.53 0.29
C PRO A 236 0.89 -17.12 0.13
N GLN A 237 0.64 -16.25 1.09
CA GLN A 237 1.21 -14.88 1.09
C GLN A 237 2.73 -14.88 1.10
N ALA A 238 3.36 -15.93 1.64
CA ALA A 238 4.81 -16.11 1.61
C ALA A 238 5.37 -16.17 0.18
N VAL A 239 4.65 -16.82 -0.75
CA VAL A 239 5.05 -16.88 -2.17
C VAL A 239 4.97 -15.49 -2.80
N LEU A 240 3.90 -14.74 -2.52
CA LEU A 240 3.75 -13.37 -3.00
C LEU A 240 4.86 -12.45 -2.47
N ALA A 241 5.18 -12.56 -1.18
CA ALA A 241 6.28 -11.84 -0.57
C ALA A 241 7.63 -12.20 -1.20
N ALA A 242 7.89 -13.48 -1.48
CA ALA A 242 9.11 -13.92 -2.16
C ALA A 242 9.23 -13.35 -3.58
N VAL A 243 8.13 -13.33 -4.34
CA VAL A 243 8.08 -12.72 -5.68
C VAL A 243 8.38 -11.22 -5.63
N VAL A 244 7.79 -10.49 -4.68
CA VAL A 244 8.05 -9.06 -4.48
C VAL A 244 9.52 -8.82 -4.08
N MET A 245 10.07 -9.61 -3.15
CA MET A 245 11.48 -9.49 -2.74
C MET A 245 12.42 -9.76 -3.91
N ASN A 246 12.15 -10.79 -4.72
CA ASN A 246 12.93 -11.08 -5.92
C ASN A 246 12.91 -9.91 -6.92
N ALA A 247 11.76 -9.26 -7.11
CA ALA A 247 11.66 -8.08 -7.96
C ALA A 247 12.43 -6.88 -7.39
N VAL A 248 12.35 -6.62 -6.09
CA VAL A 248 13.04 -5.49 -5.43
C VAL A 248 14.56 -5.65 -5.49
N LEU A 249 15.08 -6.86 -5.31
CA LEU A 249 16.53 -7.11 -5.39
C LEU A 249 17.10 -6.72 -6.76
N GLY A 250 16.35 -6.93 -7.84
CA GLY A 250 16.74 -6.51 -9.19
C GLY A 250 16.75 -5.00 -9.43
N LEU A 251 16.12 -4.20 -8.56
CA LEU A 251 16.12 -2.74 -8.65
C LEU A 251 17.33 -2.10 -7.95
N LEU A 252 18.03 -2.84 -7.07
CA LEU A 252 19.15 -2.32 -6.28
C LEU A 252 20.48 -2.34 -7.05
N HIS A 253 20.91 -1.18 -7.54
CA HIS A 253 22.16 -1.02 -8.28
C HIS A 253 23.29 -0.42 -7.41
N VAL A 254 23.71 -1.14 -6.37
CA VAL A 254 24.71 -0.65 -5.38
C VAL A 254 26.04 -0.27 -6.04
N LYS A 255 26.46 -1.01 -7.06
CA LYS A 255 27.69 -0.73 -7.82
C LYS A 255 27.63 0.62 -8.55
N GLU A 256 26.46 1.01 -9.06
CA GLU A 256 26.28 2.28 -9.75
C GLU A 256 26.36 3.45 -8.76
N VAL A 257 25.75 3.31 -7.57
CA VAL A 257 25.88 4.32 -6.51
C VAL A 257 27.35 4.50 -6.09
N ALA A 258 28.08 3.39 -5.92
CA ALA A 258 29.52 3.43 -5.61
C ALA A 258 30.35 4.08 -6.74
N ARG A 259 29.96 3.89 -8.00
CA ARG A 259 30.59 4.54 -9.16
C ARG A 259 30.33 6.05 -9.14
N ILE A 260 29.09 6.47 -8.91
CA ILE A 260 28.71 7.90 -8.85
C ILE A 260 29.51 8.62 -7.76
N LEU A 261 29.66 8.03 -6.58
CA LEU A 261 30.47 8.60 -5.49
C LEU A 261 31.94 8.83 -5.86
N LYS A 262 32.50 7.99 -6.75
CA LYS A 262 33.89 8.13 -7.24
C LYS A 262 34.02 9.16 -8.35
N VAL A 263 33.01 9.28 -9.21
CA VAL A 263 33.05 10.17 -10.38
C VAL A 263 32.64 11.59 -10.00
N PHE A 264 31.52 11.74 -9.29
CA PHE A 264 30.99 13.02 -8.87
C PHE A 264 30.44 12.93 -7.44
N PHE A 265 31.32 13.21 -6.47
CA PHE A 265 31.04 13.06 -5.05
C PHE A 265 29.76 13.78 -4.58
N PRO A 266 29.45 15.03 -4.99
CA PRO A 266 28.23 15.71 -4.56
C PRO A 266 26.95 14.95 -4.91
N ASP A 267 26.84 14.42 -6.12
CA ASP A 267 25.64 13.68 -6.56
C ASP A 267 25.53 12.33 -5.84
N GLY A 268 26.66 11.67 -5.58
CA GLY A 268 26.68 10.44 -4.80
C GLY A 268 26.23 10.67 -3.35
N VAL A 269 26.63 11.78 -2.72
CA VAL A 269 26.18 12.16 -1.38
C VAL A 269 24.68 12.47 -1.37
N ILE A 270 24.16 13.21 -2.36
CA ILE A 270 22.72 13.47 -2.49
C ILE A 270 21.94 12.15 -2.57
N CYS A 271 22.44 11.18 -3.35
CA CYS A 271 21.82 9.86 -3.47
C CYS A 271 21.72 9.14 -2.10
N ILE A 272 22.82 9.10 -1.34
CA ILE A 272 22.84 8.47 0.00
C ILE A 272 21.90 9.22 0.96
N ILE A 273 21.97 10.55 1.01
CA ILE A 273 21.11 11.35 1.90
C ILE A 273 19.64 11.12 1.58
N THR A 274 19.27 11.19 0.30
CA THR A 274 17.89 10.97 -0.16
C THR A 274 17.42 9.57 0.22
N PHE A 275 18.25 8.55 0.04
CA PHE A 275 17.95 7.17 0.43
C PHE A 275 17.71 7.04 1.95
N LEU A 276 18.63 7.55 2.77
CA LEU A 276 18.53 7.46 4.24
C LEU A 276 17.33 8.24 4.78
N VAL A 277 17.07 9.45 4.25
CA VAL A 277 15.93 10.26 4.67
C VAL A 277 14.62 9.60 4.27
N THR A 278 14.53 9.03 3.06
CA THR A 278 13.33 8.29 2.62
C THR A 278 13.04 7.10 3.54
N LEU A 279 14.09 6.36 3.95
CA LEU A 279 13.96 5.23 4.86
C LEU A 279 13.58 5.66 6.29
N TYR A 280 14.20 6.74 6.80
CA TYR A 280 13.89 7.29 8.11
C TYR A 280 12.47 7.86 8.19
N THR A 281 11.99 8.46 7.10
CA THR A 281 10.70 9.17 7.06
C THR A 281 9.54 8.27 6.64
N ALA A 282 9.78 6.97 6.42
CA ALA A 282 8.74 6.00 6.12
C ALA A 282 7.65 6.00 7.23
N PRO A 283 6.35 6.11 6.89
CA PRO A 283 5.72 5.89 5.58
C PRO A 283 5.56 7.14 4.67
N HIS A 284 6.00 8.33 5.10
CA HIS A 284 5.87 9.59 4.36
C HIS A 284 7.01 9.77 3.35
N LEU A 285 6.98 8.97 2.28
CA LEU A 285 8.00 8.93 1.22
C LEU A 285 8.13 10.26 0.45
N ASP A 286 7.06 11.05 0.41
CA ASP A 286 7.00 12.37 -0.21
C ASP A 286 8.08 13.33 0.31
N LYS A 287 8.33 13.32 1.63
CA LYS A 287 9.35 14.18 2.26
C LYS A 287 10.77 13.86 1.79
N GLY A 288 11.08 12.58 1.65
CA GLY A 288 12.39 12.13 1.17
C GLY A 288 12.63 12.56 -0.28
N ILE A 289 11.61 12.43 -1.13
CA ILE A 289 11.67 12.84 -2.54
C ILE A 289 11.85 14.36 -2.67
N ILE A 290 11.05 15.15 -1.94
CA ILE A 290 11.16 16.63 -1.96
C ILE A 290 12.58 17.06 -1.56
N LEU A 291 13.12 16.49 -0.49
CA LEU A 291 14.47 16.82 -0.03
C LEU A 291 15.51 16.50 -1.10
N GLY A 292 15.43 15.31 -1.71
CA GLY A 292 16.36 14.92 -2.78
C GLY A 292 16.33 15.89 -3.96
N VAL A 293 15.13 16.26 -4.43
CA VAL A 293 14.97 17.23 -5.52
C VAL A 293 15.56 18.60 -5.15
N LEU A 294 15.27 19.10 -3.96
CA LEU A 294 15.80 20.39 -3.49
C LEU A 294 17.33 20.38 -3.40
N LEU A 295 17.92 19.30 -2.87
CA LEU A 295 19.37 19.15 -2.78
C LEU A 295 20.01 19.08 -4.17
N SER A 296 19.43 18.34 -5.11
CA SER A 296 19.91 18.27 -6.49
C SER A 296 19.88 19.65 -7.17
N ILE A 297 18.79 20.41 -7.00
CA ILE A 297 18.67 21.76 -7.56
C ILE A 297 19.69 22.72 -6.91
N ALA A 298 19.87 22.66 -5.59
CA ALA A 298 20.82 23.50 -4.88
C ALA A 298 22.27 23.25 -5.34
N VAL A 299 22.66 21.98 -5.48
CA VAL A 299 24.00 21.62 -5.97
C VAL A 299 24.18 22.02 -7.43
N PHE A 300 23.15 21.83 -8.27
CA PHE A 300 23.18 22.28 -9.66
C PHE A 300 23.42 23.80 -9.77
N PHE A 301 22.68 24.62 -9.01
CA PHE A 301 22.89 26.07 -8.98
C PHE A 301 24.27 26.44 -8.44
N TYR A 302 24.71 25.80 -7.36
CA TYR A 302 26.03 26.05 -6.79
C TYR A 302 27.16 25.81 -7.81
N HIS A 303 27.07 24.72 -8.57
CA HIS A 303 28.04 24.42 -9.63
C HIS A 303 27.95 25.38 -10.81
N LYS A 304 26.76 25.82 -11.21
CA LYS A 304 26.60 26.77 -12.32
C LYS A 304 27.00 28.21 -11.95
N MET A 305 26.95 28.57 -10.67
CA MET A 305 27.27 29.90 -10.18
C MET A 305 28.74 30.08 -9.76
N ARG A 306 29.51 28.99 -9.59
CA ARG A 306 30.96 29.05 -9.45
C ARG A 306 31.61 28.79 -10.82
N PRO A 307 32.22 29.80 -11.47
CA PRO A 307 32.94 29.62 -12.73
C PRO A 307 34.16 28.70 -12.58
#